data_AF-A0AAE5WR66-F1
#
_entry.id   AF-A0AAE5WR66-F1
#
_cell.length_a   1.000
_cell.length_b   1.000
_cell.length_c   1.000
_cell.angle_alpha   90.00
_cell.angle_beta   90.00
_cell.angle_gamma   90.00
#
_symmetry.space_group_name_H-M   'P 1'
#
loop_
_entity.id
_entity.type
_entity.pdbx_description
1 polymer ?
#
loop_
_entity_poly.entity_id
_entity_poly.type
_entity_poly.pdbx_seq_one_letter_code
_entity_poly.pdbx_strand_id
1 'polypeptide(L)'
;MVQRVIVDSNMLQEPGLRAYFLAAPDNLVVMPDFLWAEIYKQQSIMSLASAFSVIRDFPDRLVGLRSASELACLDPRSADLVERMLYQDVPDKMRSTFEAIVLAEQGEDWVLKQLAERWSAASANMDGMLEGAEDIVQSLPEIADIFTAEEKRRCRTSSKYTLEMMEKIFGAADQLYEEFIGRYVCLSMEC
;
A
#
# COMPACT_ATOMS: atom_id res chain seq x y z
N MET A 1 21.13 -14.01 -12.10
CA MET A 1 19.94 -13.36 -12.69
C MET A 1 19.30 -12.57 -11.57
N VAL A 2 19.01 -11.29 -11.78
CA VAL A 2 18.38 -10.42 -10.78
C VAL A 2 16.96 -10.91 -10.54
N GLN A 3 16.63 -11.29 -9.31
CA GLN A 3 15.26 -11.61 -8.91
C GLN A 3 14.64 -10.46 -8.14
N ARG A 4 13.32 -10.31 -8.30
CA ARG A 4 12.50 -9.35 -7.57
C ARG A 4 11.35 -10.09 -6.96
N VAL A 5 11.13 -9.92 -5.66
CA VAL A 5 9.99 -10.50 -4.95
C VAL A 5 9.19 -9.38 -4.32
N ILE A 6 7.87 -9.46 -4.43
CA ILE A 6 6.96 -8.55 -3.73
C ILE A 6 6.65 -9.20 -2.38
N VAL A 7 6.74 -8.43 -1.31
CA VAL A 7 6.55 -8.91 0.06
C VAL A 7 5.39 -8.19 0.73
N ASP A 8 4.69 -8.89 1.62
CA ASP A 8 3.75 -8.31 2.57
C ASP A 8 4.42 -8.12 3.94
N SER A 9 3.68 -7.58 4.91
CA SER A 9 4.21 -7.34 6.27
C SER A 9 4.60 -8.62 7.01
N ASN A 10 3.94 -9.75 6.72
CA ASN A 10 4.25 -11.03 7.34
C ASN A 10 5.62 -11.55 6.88
N MET A 11 5.93 -11.39 5.59
CA MET A 11 7.19 -11.84 4.99
C MET A 11 8.42 -11.06 5.47
N LEU A 12 8.25 -9.86 6.03
CA LEU A 12 9.38 -9.04 6.50
C LEU A 12 10.13 -9.66 7.68
N GLN A 13 9.48 -10.54 8.44
CA GLN A 13 10.05 -11.21 9.63
C GLN A 13 10.49 -12.64 9.33
N GLU A 14 10.16 -13.17 8.15
CA GLU A 14 10.41 -14.56 7.82
C GLU A 14 11.90 -14.83 7.60
N PRO A 15 12.47 -15.88 8.21
CA PRO A 15 13.87 -16.27 8.00
C PRO A 15 14.21 -16.51 6.53
N GLY A 16 13.22 -16.93 5.73
CA GLY A 16 13.35 -17.14 4.28
C GLY A 16 13.76 -15.87 3.53
N LEU A 17 13.36 -14.69 4.01
CA LEU A 17 13.73 -13.42 3.39
C LEU A 17 15.23 -13.13 3.51
N ARG A 18 15.83 -13.46 4.66
CA ARG A 18 17.28 -13.36 4.85
C ARG A 18 18.02 -14.32 3.93
N ALA A 19 17.55 -15.56 3.80
CA ALA A 19 18.12 -16.52 2.87
C ALA A 19 18.02 -16.04 1.42
N TYR A 20 16.92 -15.39 1.04
CA TYR A 20 16.73 -14.79 -0.27
C TYR A 20 17.77 -13.69 -0.57
N PHE A 21 18.02 -12.77 0.37
CA PHE A 21 19.07 -11.75 0.19
C PHE A 21 20.47 -12.36 0.08
N LEU A 22 20.76 -13.43 0.82
CA LEU A 22 22.06 -14.10 0.79
C LEU A 22 22.28 -14.96 -0.46
N ALA A 23 21.20 -15.42 -1.11
CA ALA A 23 21.28 -16.30 -2.28
C ALA A 23 21.90 -15.60 -3.51
N ALA A 24 21.64 -14.30 -3.69
CA ALA A 24 22.28 -13.50 -4.73
C ALA A 24 22.36 -12.03 -4.32
N PRO A 25 23.51 -11.36 -4.55
CA PRO A 25 23.70 -9.98 -4.14
C PRO A 25 22.70 -9.05 -4.81
N ASP A 26 22.32 -9.31 -6.06
CA ASP A 26 21.44 -8.42 -6.82
C ASP A 26 19.95 -8.65 -6.58
N ASN A 27 19.58 -9.53 -5.64
CA ASN A 27 18.18 -9.75 -5.31
C ASN A 27 17.56 -8.50 -4.69
N LEU A 28 16.36 -8.14 -5.17
CA LEU A 28 15.60 -7.01 -4.67
C LEU A 28 14.29 -7.46 -4.05
N VAL A 29 13.86 -6.71 -3.05
CA VAL A 29 12.56 -6.80 -2.42
C VAL A 29 11.77 -5.56 -2.80
N VAL A 30 10.59 -5.79 -3.35
CA VAL A 30 9.64 -4.74 -3.74
C VAL A 30 8.64 -4.58 -2.60
N MET A 31 8.60 -3.38 -2.04
CA MET A 31 7.70 -2.99 -0.96
C MET A 31 6.46 -2.29 -1.53
N PRO A 32 5.25 -2.88 -1.39
CA PRO A 32 4.01 -2.21 -1.74
C PRO A 32 3.79 -0.92 -0.95
N ASP A 33 3.00 0.00 -1.48
CA ASP A 33 2.61 1.24 -0.80
C ASP A 33 1.80 0.98 0.47
N PHE A 34 0.88 0.01 0.44
CA PHE A 34 0.03 -0.34 1.58
C PHE A 34 0.79 -1.04 2.73
N LEU A 35 1.98 -1.60 2.46
CA LEU A 35 2.83 -2.25 3.47
C LEU A 35 3.13 -1.30 4.63
N TRP A 36 3.28 0.00 4.34
CA TRP A 36 3.51 1.03 5.34
C TRP A 36 2.35 1.16 6.32
N ALA A 37 1.12 1.16 5.82
CA ALA A 37 -0.07 1.25 6.67
C ALA A 37 -0.17 0.03 7.61
N GLU A 38 0.14 -1.17 7.11
CA GLU A 38 0.13 -2.40 7.92
C GLU A 38 1.14 -2.35 9.07
N ILE A 39 2.34 -1.85 8.79
CA ILE A 39 3.42 -1.74 9.77
C ILE A 39 3.07 -0.70 10.84
N TYR A 40 2.55 0.46 10.45
CA TYR A 40 2.20 1.53 11.40
C TYR A 40 0.98 1.20 12.27
N LYS A 41 0.09 0.32 11.82
CA LYS A 41 -1.07 -0.15 12.61
C LYS A 41 -0.70 -0.77 13.95
N GLN A 42 0.51 -1.32 14.09
CA GLN A 42 0.92 -1.99 15.32
C GLN A 42 1.26 -1.01 16.46
N GLN A 43 1.36 0.29 16.19
CA GLN A 43 1.53 1.39 17.16
C GLN A 43 2.58 1.11 18.26
N SER A 44 3.67 0.41 17.91
CA SER A 44 4.69 -0.02 18.86
C SER A 44 6.07 -0.01 18.21
N ILE A 45 7.06 0.53 18.93
CA ILE A 45 8.47 0.57 18.50
C ILE A 45 9.03 -0.84 18.41
N MET A 46 8.70 -1.70 19.37
CA MET A 46 9.16 -3.09 19.38
C MET A 46 8.58 -3.85 18.19
N SER A 47 7.32 -3.61 17.86
CA SER A 47 6.68 -4.16 16.67
C SER A 47 7.35 -3.66 15.38
N LEU A 48 7.65 -2.37 15.30
CA LEU A 48 8.32 -1.75 14.16
C LEU A 48 9.75 -2.29 13.97
N ALA A 49 10.51 -2.38 15.06
CA ALA A 49 11.85 -2.95 15.07
C ALA A 49 11.84 -4.44 14.69
N SER A 50 10.89 -5.21 15.22
CA SER A 50 10.71 -6.62 14.87
C SER A 50 10.36 -6.79 13.39
N ALA A 51 9.41 -6.00 12.88
CA ALA A 51 9.00 -6.01 11.48
C ALA A 51 10.16 -5.75 10.54
N PHE A 52 11.11 -4.91 10.93
CA PHE A 52 12.25 -4.56 10.08
C PHE A 52 13.55 -5.33 10.37
N SER A 53 13.52 -6.29 11.29
CA SER A 53 14.70 -7.02 11.76
C SER A 53 15.54 -7.68 10.65
N VAL A 54 14.91 -8.12 9.55
CA VAL A 54 15.62 -8.70 8.41
C VAL A 54 16.07 -7.63 7.42
N ILE A 55 15.15 -6.77 6.98
CA ILE A 55 15.43 -5.81 5.90
C ILE A 55 16.39 -4.69 6.32
N ARG A 56 16.55 -4.46 7.63
CA ARG A 56 17.49 -3.48 8.18
C ARG A 56 18.95 -3.77 7.84
N ASP A 57 19.29 -5.03 7.61
CA ASP A 57 20.65 -5.43 7.20
C ASP A 57 20.89 -5.24 5.69
N PHE A 58 19.83 -5.00 4.91
CA PHE A 58 19.88 -4.96 3.44
C PHE A 58 19.15 -3.73 2.84
N PRO A 59 19.40 -2.49 3.31
CA PRO A 59 18.66 -1.30 2.86
C PRO A 59 18.78 -1.04 1.35
N ASP A 60 19.95 -1.31 0.75
CA ASP A 60 20.20 -1.12 -0.69
C ASP A 60 19.45 -2.10 -1.59
N ARG A 61 18.79 -3.10 -0.98
CA ARG A 61 18.06 -4.15 -1.70
C ARG A 61 16.56 -3.94 -1.65
N LEU A 62 16.12 -2.76 -1.22
CA LEU A 62 14.73 -2.38 -1.09
C LEU A 62 14.34 -1.40 -2.20
N VAL A 63 13.24 -1.68 -2.87
CA VAL A 63 12.62 -0.76 -3.83
C VAL A 63 11.13 -0.60 -3.51
N GLY A 64 10.61 0.59 -3.73
CA GLY A 64 9.20 0.88 -3.48
C GLY A 64 8.38 0.59 -4.73
N LEU A 65 7.19 0.03 -4.55
CA LEU A 65 6.16 0.07 -5.57
C LEU A 65 5.47 1.45 -5.48
N ARG A 66 5.21 2.05 -6.64
CA ARG A 66 4.39 3.26 -6.70
C ARG A 66 2.97 3.00 -6.21
N SER A 67 2.29 4.07 -5.84
CA SER A 67 0.91 3.99 -5.35
C SER A 67 -0.04 3.42 -6.40
N ALA A 68 -1.14 2.81 -5.96
CA ALA A 68 -2.14 2.24 -6.86
C ALA A 68 -2.64 3.24 -7.93
N SER A 69 -2.80 4.52 -7.58
CA SER A 69 -3.22 5.59 -8.49
C SER A 69 -2.16 5.93 -9.55
N GLU A 70 -0.88 5.97 -9.16
CA GLU A 70 0.22 6.14 -10.10
C GLU A 70 0.35 4.95 -11.05
N LEU A 71 0.16 3.72 -10.55
CA LEU A 71 0.22 2.51 -11.35
C LEU A 71 -0.91 2.44 -12.37
N ALA A 72 -2.13 2.85 -12.00
CA ALA A 72 -3.29 2.89 -12.89
C ALA A 72 -3.09 3.80 -14.11
N CYS A 73 -2.22 4.82 -13.98
CA CYS A 73 -1.89 5.75 -15.05
C CYS A 73 -0.79 5.25 -16.01
N LEU A 74 -0.18 4.09 -15.75
CA LEU A 74 0.91 3.57 -16.58
C LEU A 74 0.37 2.89 -17.85
N ASP A 75 1.06 3.08 -18.98
CA ASP A 75 0.80 2.32 -20.20
C ASP A 75 1.36 0.88 -20.04
N PRO A 76 0.50 -0.16 -20.00
CA PRO A 76 0.95 -1.54 -19.82
C PRO A 76 1.78 -2.09 -20.99
N ARG A 77 1.84 -1.37 -22.12
CA ARG A 77 2.63 -1.77 -23.30
C ARG A 77 4.01 -1.15 -23.33
N SER A 78 4.32 -0.28 -22.38
CA SER A 78 5.62 0.38 -22.30
C SER A 78 6.73 -0.63 -22.02
N ALA A 79 7.83 -0.55 -22.76
CA ALA A 79 8.96 -1.46 -22.59
C ALA A 79 9.70 -1.29 -21.24
N ASP A 80 9.53 -0.14 -20.60
CA ASP A 80 10.08 0.25 -19.30
C ASP A 80 9.02 0.20 -18.17
N LEU A 81 7.93 -0.54 -18.37
CA LEU A 81 6.81 -0.59 -17.42
C LEU A 81 7.29 -0.95 -16.01
N VAL A 82 8.15 -1.97 -15.88
CA VAL A 82 8.63 -2.43 -14.57
C VAL A 82 9.41 -1.34 -13.85
N GLU A 83 10.28 -0.63 -14.55
CA GLU A 83 11.07 0.48 -13.99
C GLU A 83 10.15 1.63 -13.57
N ARG A 84 9.10 1.91 -14.34
CA ARG A 84 8.12 2.95 -14.04
C ARG A 84 7.22 2.60 -12.85
N MET A 85 6.96 1.32 -12.61
CA MET A 85 6.21 0.87 -11.43
C MET A 85 6.99 1.06 -10.13
N LEU A 86 8.31 1.24 -10.19
CA LEU A 86 9.19 1.32 -9.03
C LEU A 86 9.58 2.77 -8.71
N TYR A 87 9.85 3.03 -7.43
CA TYR A 87 10.51 4.24 -6.96
C TYR A 87 11.77 3.87 -6.17
N GLN A 88 12.89 4.51 -6.51
CA GLN A 88 14.23 4.06 -6.13
C GLN A 88 14.79 4.72 -4.86
N ASP A 89 14.22 5.81 -4.35
CA ASP A 89 14.76 6.48 -3.15
C ASP A 89 14.33 5.79 -1.83
N VAL A 90 13.96 4.51 -1.89
CA VAL A 90 13.61 3.73 -0.70
C VAL A 90 14.82 3.49 0.20
N PRO A 91 16.00 3.04 -0.28
CA PRO A 91 17.13 2.74 0.59
C PRO A 91 17.52 3.87 1.55
N ASP A 92 17.60 5.10 1.05
CA ASP A 92 17.98 6.26 1.87
C ASP A 92 16.93 6.59 2.94
N LYS A 93 15.65 6.56 2.56
CA LYS A 93 14.52 6.74 3.49
C LYS A 93 14.50 5.62 4.55
N MET A 94 14.79 4.38 4.15
CA MET A 94 14.85 3.24 5.06
C MET A 94 15.99 3.38 6.07
N ARG A 95 17.19 3.79 5.64
CA ARG A 95 18.32 4.03 6.57
C ARG A 95 17.95 5.04 7.65
N SER A 96 17.39 6.18 7.27
CA SER A 96 16.93 7.20 8.23
C SER A 96 15.85 6.66 9.17
N THR A 97 14.93 5.84 8.65
CA THR A 97 13.90 5.18 9.47
C THR A 97 14.52 4.20 10.47
N PHE A 98 15.49 3.39 10.04
CA PHE A 98 16.18 2.44 10.91
C PHE A 98 17.00 3.14 12.00
N GLU A 99 17.65 4.25 11.69
CA GLU A 99 18.35 5.08 12.68
C GLU A 99 17.38 5.64 13.72
N ALA A 100 16.23 6.15 13.28
CA ALA A 100 15.19 6.62 14.20
C ALA A 100 14.68 5.50 15.12
N ILE A 101 14.49 4.29 14.59
CA ILE A 101 14.10 3.13 15.40
C ILE A 101 15.14 2.82 16.47
N VAL A 102 16.43 2.84 16.14
CA VAL A 102 17.51 2.60 17.13
C VAL A 102 17.47 3.61 18.27
N LEU A 103 17.35 4.89 17.94
CA LEU A 103 17.27 5.94 18.95
C LEU A 103 16.01 5.77 19.82
N ALA A 104 14.90 5.36 19.22
CA ALA A 104 13.68 5.05 19.94
C ALA A 104 13.82 3.82 20.86
N GLU A 105 14.51 2.75 20.41
CA GLU A 105 14.85 1.58 21.23
C GLU A 105 15.76 1.94 22.42
N GLN A 106 16.60 2.95 22.25
CA GLN A 106 17.47 3.50 23.30
C GLN A 106 16.74 4.43 24.28
N GLY A 107 15.48 4.78 24.02
CA GLY A 107 14.66 5.62 24.89
C GLY A 107 14.86 7.12 24.68
N GLU A 108 15.32 7.56 23.50
CA GLU A 108 15.51 8.98 23.20
C GLU A 108 14.18 9.72 23.08
N ASP A 109 13.84 10.52 24.10
CA ASP A 109 12.53 11.19 24.27
C ASP A 109 12.05 11.98 23.05
N TRP A 110 12.95 12.68 22.36
CA TRP A 110 12.59 13.50 21.21
C TRP A 110 12.16 12.66 19.99
N VAL A 111 12.74 11.45 19.84
CA VAL A 111 12.37 10.51 18.76
C VAL A 111 11.06 9.83 19.08
N LEU A 112 10.86 9.43 20.33
CA LEU A 112 9.61 8.86 20.82
C LEU A 112 8.44 9.82 20.57
N LYS A 113 8.65 11.11 20.81
CA LYS A 113 7.65 12.16 20.54
C LYS A 113 7.33 12.28 19.06
N GLN A 114 8.34 12.33 18.19
CA GLN A 114 8.11 12.40 16.74
C GLN A 114 7.42 11.15 16.18
N LEU A 115 7.76 9.96 16.69
CA LEU A 115 7.10 8.71 16.29
C LEU A 115 5.64 8.70 16.76
N ALA A 116 5.35 9.17 17.98
CA ALA A 116 3.99 9.31 18.48
C ALA A 116 3.15 10.27 17.63
N GLU A 117 3.72 11.42 17.23
CA GLU A 117 3.07 12.37 16.32
C GLU A 117 2.76 11.71 14.96
N ARG A 118 3.71 10.95 14.41
CA ARG A 118 3.53 10.22 13.13
C ARG A 118 2.50 9.09 13.24
N TRP A 119 2.48 8.33 14.34
CA TRP A 119 1.45 7.30 14.56
C TRP A 119 0.07 7.90 14.73
N SER A 120 -0.04 9.04 15.42
CA SER A 120 -1.31 9.77 15.58
C SER A 120 -1.84 10.21 14.21
N ALA A 121 -0.99 10.82 13.38
CA ALA A 121 -1.36 11.23 12.02
C ALA A 121 -1.72 10.03 11.12
N ALA A 122 -0.95 8.94 11.19
CA ALA A 122 -1.24 7.72 10.44
C ALA A 122 -2.56 7.08 10.88
N SER A 123 -2.85 7.04 12.18
CA SER A 123 -4.10 6.48 12.71
C SER A 123 -5.31 7.32 12.30
N ALA A 124 -5.20 8.65 12.36
CA ALA A 124 -6.26 9.55 11.88
C ALA A 124 -6.56 9.35 10.39
N ASN A 125 -5.53 9.12 9.56
CA ASN A 125 -5.71 8.81 8.14
C ASN A 125 -6.33 7.42 7.92
N MET A 126 -6.00 6.42 8.75
CA MET A 126 -6.58 5.07 8.67
C MET A 126 -8.04 5.05 9.13
N ASP A 127 -8.40 5.82 10.15
CA ASP A 127 -9.79 5.97 10.61
C ASP A 127 -10.66 6.61 9.53
N GLY A 128 -10.15 7.64 8.85
CA GLY A 128 -10.84 8.24 7.69
C GLY A 128 -11.00 7.27 6.51
N MET A 129 -10.04 6.36 6.32
CA MET A 129 -10.14 5.31 5.29
C MET A 129 -11.15 4.21 5.66
N LEU A 130 -11.26 3.86 6.94
CA LEU A 130 -12.28 2.92 7.44
C LEU A 130 -13.68 3.52 7.36
N GLU A 131 -13.85 4.81 7.67
CA GLU A 131 -15.11 5.53 7.50
C GLU A 131 -15.52 5.54 6.02
N GLY A 132 -14.60 5.86 5.10
CA GLY A 132 -14.85 5.78 3.66
C GLY A 132 -15.16 4.36 3.18
N ALA A 133 -14.61 3.32 3.81
CA ALA A 133 -14.93 1.94 3.50
C ALA A 133 -16.32 1.51 4.00
N GLU A 134 -16.76 2.01 5.17
CA GLU A 134 -18.14 1.81 5.64
C GLU A 134 -19.15 2.50 4.71
N ASP A 135 -18.84 3.71 4.26
CA ASP A 135 -19.65 4.44 3.27
C ASP A 135 -19.73 3.66 1.95
N ILE A 136 -18.60 3.14 1.44
CA ILE A 136 -18.61 2.26 0.25
C ILE A 136 -19.52 1.05 0.46
N VAL A 137 -19.44 0.37 1.61
CA VAL A 137 -20.28 -0.80 1.91
C VAL A 137 -21.77 -0.42 1.96
N GLN A 138 -22.09 0.81 2.38
CA GLN A 138 -23.45 1.36 2.36
C GLN A 138 -23.92 1.76 0.96
N SER A 139 -23.01 2.17 0.06
CA SER A 139 -23.28 2.47 -1.35
C SER A 139 -23.41 1.21 -2.23
N LEU A 140 -22.85 0.07 -1.80
CA LEU A 140 -22.88 -1.19 -2.56
C LEU A 140 -24.30 -1.69 -2.92
N PRO A 141 -25.33 -1.63 -2.05
CA PRO A 141 -26.71 -1.93 -2.41
C PRO A 141 -27.27 -1.02 -3.51
N GLU A 142 -26.99 0.29 -3.45
CA GLU A 142 -27.46 1.26 -4.44
C GLU A 142 -26.80 1.02 -5.80
N ILE A 143 -25.49 0.74 -5.81
CA ILE A 143 -24.75 0.34 -7.00
C ILE A 143 -25.26 -0.99 -7.54
N ALA A 144 -25.58 -1.94 -6.66
CA ALA A 144 -26.16 -3.20 -7.08
C ALA A 144 -27.48 -2.97 -7.82
N ASP A 145 -28.31 -2.02 -7.42
CA ASP A 145 -29.61 -1.75 -8.06
C ASP A 145 -29.52 -1.13 -9.47
N ILE A 146 -28.34 -0.63 -9.87
CA ILE A 146 -28.04 -0.24 -11.27
C ILE A 146 -28.07 -1.47 -12.20
N PHE A 147 -27.78 -2.66 -11.67
CA PHE A 147 -27.72 -3.90 -12.43
C PHE A 147 -29.03 -4.69 -12.32
N THR A 148 -29.54 -5.13 -13.47
CA THR A 148 -30.67 -6.06 -13.55
C THR A 148 -30.30 -7.43 -12.98
N ALA A 149 -31.31 -8.25 -12.64
CA ALA A 149 -31.08 -9.61 -12.13
C ALA A 149 -30.27 -10.49 -13.10
N GLU A 150 -30.45 -10.31 -14.41
CA GLU A 150 -29.70 -11.02 -15.45
C GLU A 150 -28.24 -10.53 -15.54
N GLU A 151 -28.01 -9.23 -15.43
CA GLU A 151 -26.65 -8.65 -15.37
C GLU A 151 -25.91 -9.08 -14.10
N LYS A 152 -26.58 -9.04 -12.93
CA LYS A 152 -26.06 -9.57 -11.65
C LYS A 152 -25.67 -11.04 -11.76
N ARG A 153 -26.49 -11.85 -12.43
CA ARG A 153 -26.21 -13.27 -12.70
C ARG A 153 -24.99 -13.45 -13.60
N ARG A 154 -24.83 -12.62 -14.63
CA ARG A 154 -23.67 -12.64 -15.55
C ARG A 154 -22.36 -12.27 -14.85
N CYS A 155 -22.37 -11.25 -13.98
CA CYS A 155 -21.21 -10.88 -13.15
C CYS A 155 -20.73 -12.04 -12.26
N ARG A 156 -21.65 -12.82 -11.69
CA ARG A 156 -21.32 -13.96 -10.81
C ARG A 156 -20.84 -15.21 -11.53
N THR A 157 -21.09 -15.34 -12.83
CA THR A 157 -20.88 -16.58 -13.59
C THR A 157 -19.79 -16.49 -14.65
N SER A 158 -18.99 -15.40 -14.65
CA SER A 158 -17.90 -15.15 -15.62
C SER A 158 -18.33 -15.23 -17.09
N SER A 159 -19.52 -14.72 -17.41
CA SER A 159 -20.00 -14.59 -18.79
C SER A 159 -19.40 -13.34 -19.46
N LYS A 160 -19.33 -13.30 -20.80
CA LYS A 160 -18.92 -12.10 -21.54
C LYS A 160 -19.84 -10.91 -21.20
N TYR A 161 -19.26 -9.80 -20.77
CA TYR A 161 -19.97 -8.55 -20.51
C TYR A 161 -20.42 -7.88 -21.82
N THR A 162 -21.61 -7.28 -21.80
CA THR A 162 -22.05 -6.39 -22.87
C THR A 162 -21.38 -5.02 -22.73
N LEU A 163 -21.36 -4.22 -23.80
CA LEU A 163 -20.82 -2.87 -23.75
C LEU A 163 -21.54 -2.01 -22.70
N GLU A 164 -22.86 -2.13 -22.63
CA GLU A 164 -23.70 -1.45 -21.63
C GLU A 164 -23.36 -1.88 -20.19
N MET A 165 -23.03 -3.15 -19.96
CA MET A 165 -22.58 -3.61 -18.64
C MET A 165 -21.20 -3.03 -18.28
N MET A 166 -20.29 -2.90 -19.26
CA MET A 166 -18.98 -2.30 -19.03
C MET A 166 -19.12 -0.82 -18.66
N GLU A 167 -20.00 -0.07 -19.35
CA GLU A 167 -20.30 1.33 -19.03
C GLU A 167 -20.87 1.49 -17.61
N LYS A 168 -21.79 0.60 -17.19
CA LYS A 168 -22.31 0.57 -15.81
C LYS A 168 -21.23 0.23 -14.77
N ILE A 169 -20.33 -0.70 -15.08
CA ILE A 169 -19.23 -1.10 -14.20
C ILE A 169 -18.23 0.04 -14.02
N PHE A 170 -17.82 0.70 -15.11
CA PHE A 170 -16.91 1.85 -15.03
C PHE A 170 -17.58 3.05 -14.37
N GLY A 171 -18.84 3.34 -14.65
CA GLY A 171 -19.58 4.41 -13.97
C GLY A 171 -19.75 4.16 -12.46
N ALA A 172 -20.00 2.91 -12.05
CA ALA A 172 -20.02 2.52 -10.65
C ALA A 172 -18.64 2.61 -9.99
N ALA A 173 -17.58 2.24 -10.71
CA ALA A 173 -16.20 2.38 -10.25
C ALA A 173 -15.81 3.86 -10.08
N ASP A 174 -16.20 4.72 -11.02
CA ASP A 174 -16.01 6.18 -10.92
C ASP A 174 -16.80 6.77 -9.76
N GLN A 175 -18.04 6.34 -9.53
CA GLN A 175 -18.84 6.79 -8.38
C GLN A 175 -18.22 6.38 -7.05
N LEU A 176 -17.76 5.14 -6.92
CA LEU A 176 -17.02 4.67 -5.75
C LEU A 176 -15.70 5.43 -5.58
N TYR A 177 -15.01 5.71 -6.68
CA TYR A 177 -13.76 6.47 -6.67
C TYR A 177 -13.97 7.92 -6.25
N GLU A 178 -15.02 8.59 -6.71
CA GLU A 178 -15.39 9.96 -6.31
C GLU A 178 -15.87 10.03 -4.86
N GLU A 179 -16.62 9.03 -4.37
CA GLU A 179 -16.95 8.93 -2.94
C GLU A 179 -15.69 8.74 -2.08
N PHE A 180 -14.71 7.97 -2.59
CA PHE A 180 -13.45 7.73 -1.90
C PHE A 180 -12.47 8.92 -1.97
N ILE A 181 -12.38 9.63 -3.10
CA ILE A 181 -11.44 10.75 -3.34
C ILE A 181 -12.02 12.12 -2.98
N GLY A 182 -13.33 12.34 -3.14
CA GLY A 182 -14.00 13.60 -2.83
C GLY A 182 -13.80 14.05 -1.37
N ARG A 183 -13.52 13.11 -0.46
CA ARG A 183 -13.09 13.39 0.92
C ARG A 183 -11.57 13.44 1.11
N TYR A 184 -10.77 12.79 0.28
CA TYR A 184 -9.30 12.82 0.34
C TYR A 184 -8.70 14.18 -0.06
N VAL A 185 -9.25 14.85 -1.09
CA VAL A 185 -8.74 16.14 -1.57
C VAL A 185 -8.97 17.29 -0.57
N CYS A 186 -10.01 17.18 0.27
CA CYS A 186 -10.32 18.21 1.27
C CYS A 186 -9.37 18.16 2.49
N LEU A 187 -8.69 17.03 2.75
CA LEU A 187 -7.72 16.87 3.84
C LEU A 187 -6.27 17.18 3.42
N SER A 188 -5.98 17.24 2.12
CA SER A 188 -4.62 17.45 1.59
C SER A 188 -4.28 18.91 1.21
N MET A 189 -5.21 19.86 1.33
CA MET A 189 -4.97 21.28 0.99
C MET A 189 -4.68 22.18 2.20
N GLU A 190 -4.63 21.64 3.42
CA GLU A 190 -4.19 22.36 4.62
C GLU A 190 -3.18 21.53 5.40
N CYS A 191 -1.96 21.36 4.86
CA CYS A 191 -0.75 21.00 5.61
C CYS A 191 0.49 21.49 4.85
#